data_AF-A0A2K8ZT43-F1
#
_entry.id   AF-A0A2K8ZT43-F1
#
_cell.length_a   1.000
_cell.length_b   1.000
_cell.length_c   1.000
_cell.angle_alpha   90.00
_cell.angle_beta   90.00
_cell.angle_gamma   90.00
#
_symmetry.space_group_name_H-M   'P 1'
#
loop_
_entity.id
_entity.type
_entity.pdbx_description
1 polymer ?
#
loop_
_entity_poly.entity_id
_entity_poly.type
_entity_poly.pdbx_seq_one_letter_code
_entity_poly.pdbx_strand_id
1 'polypeptide(L)'
;MILKPLTIDGQTIHVQITKEEAKERYLNKDELIFTDDSEKQAFIESLTTHDEAKDPLQEEQPKSSKMNRLMRIMPFLDDEDIHDLLDKVISDDHATSDIDLMMVMPFLNQEDTDRLFEKVLKENHSKINLVAVAPFVSEASLSLVVDLYIEGKIQSKDMDELYPFLSSKDVKRLFEHVLENE
;
A
#
# COMPACT_ATOMS: atom_id res chain seq x y z
N MET A 1 -28.00 -5.64 28.59
CA MET A 1 -28.05 -6.78 27.66
C MET A 1 -27.67 -6.35 26.25
N ILE A 2 -27.21 -7.29 25.41
CA ILE A 2 -26.98 -7.04 23.98
C ILE A 2 -28.31 -7.26 23.24
N LEU A 3 -28.71 -6.28 22.43
CA LEU A 3 -29.96 -6.27 21.70
C LEU A 3 -29.71 -6.21 20.19
N LYS A 4 -30.61 -6.83 19.41
CA LYS A 4 -30.72 -6.60 17.97
C LYS A 4 -32.01 -5.84 17.63
N PRO A 5 -31.99 -4.94 16.63
CA PRO A 5 -33.20 -4.40 16.04
C PRO A 5 -33.91 -5.47 15.19
N LEU A 6 -35.23 -5.55 15.33
CA LEU A 6 -36.10 -6.45 14.58
C LEU A 6 -37.32 -5.66 14.12
N THR A 7 -37.63 -5.73 12.82
CA THR A 7 -38.79 -5.01 12.25
C THR A 7 -39.96 -5.96 12.10
N ILE A 8 -41.06 -5.69 12.79
CA ILE A 8 -42.35 -6.40 12.64
C ILE A 8 -43.41 -5.36 12.33
N ASP A 9 -44.19 -5.56 11.28
CA ASP A 9 -45.31 -4.69 10.86
C ASP A 9 -44.96 -3.19 10.78
N GLY A 10 -43.73 -2.87 10.35
CA GLY A 10 -43.23 -1.50 10.20
C GLY A 10 -42.74 -0.83 11.49
N GLN A 11 -42.71 -1.55 12.61
CA GLN A 11 -42.19 -1.06 13.90
C GLN A 11 -40.88 -1.77 14.27
N THR A 12 -39.86 -0.99 14.64
CA THR A 12 -38.58 -1.53 15.13
C THR A 12 -38.69 -1.84 16.62
N ILE A 13 -38.54 -3.11 16.97
CA ILE A 13 -38.42 -3.59 18.35
C ILE A 13 -36.99 -4.07 18.61
N HIS A 14 -36.56 -3.99 19.86
CA HIS A 14 -35.24 -4.46 20.27
C HIS A 14 -35.38 -5.76 21.05
N VAL A 15 -34.69 -6.81 20.61
CA VAL A 15 -34.75 -8.14 21.25
C VAL A 15 -33.37 -8.55 21.75
N GLN A 16 -33.34 -9.13 22.95
CA GLN A 16 -32.10 -9.63 23.54
C GLN A 16 -31.57 -10.83 22.76
N ILE A 17 -30.25 -10.86 22.57
CA ILE A 17 -29.53 -11.94 21.92
C ILE A 17 -28.46 -12.55 22.82
N THR A 18 -28.00 -13.75 22.48
CA THR A 18 -26.90 -14.42 23.19
C THR A 18 -25.56 -13.80 22.80
N LYS A 19 -24.51 -14.11 23.57
CA LYS A 19 -23.15 -13.62 23.26
C LYS A 19 -22.67 -14.19 21.94
N GLU A 20 -22.92 -15.47 21.67
CA GLU A 20 -22.53 -16.16 20.45
C GLU A 20 -23.18 -15.53 19.21
N GLU A 21 -24.50 -15.28 19.27
CA GLU A 21 -25.23 -14.60 18.19
C GLU A 21 -24.74 -13.16 17.99
N ALA A 22 -24.39 -12.46 19.08
CA ALA A 22 -23.79 -11.14 18.99
C ALA A 22 -22.41 -11.17 18.32
N LYS A 23 -21.59 -12.22 18.52
CA LYS A 23 -20.29 -12.36 17.86
C LYS A 23 -20.43 -12.53 16.34
N GLU A 24 -21.36 -13.37 15.90
CA GLU A 24 -21.62 -13.58 14.46
C GLU A 24 -22.07 -12.28 13.78
N ARG A 25 -22.96 -11.52 14.43
CA ARG A 25 -23.41 -10.21 13.93
C ARG A 25 -22.32 -9.17 13.89
N TYR A 26 -21.47 -9.14 14.92
CA TYR A 26 -20.30 -8.27 14.92
C TYR A 26 -19.37 -8.56 13.73
N LEU A 27 -19.13 -9.84 13.43
CA LEU A 27 -18.31 -10.26 12.29
C LEU A 27 -18.93 -9.88 10.93
N ASN A 28 -20.26 -9.97 10.83
CA ASN A 28 -21.01 -9.59 9.63
C ASN A 28 -21.27 -8.07 9.49
N LYS A 29 -20.80 -7.26 10.45
CA LYS A 29 -21.04 -5.80 10.54
C LYS A 29 -22.52 -5.42 10.64
N ASP A 30 -23.31 -6.29 11.28
CA ASP A 30 -24.72 -6.04 11.58
C ASP A 30 -24.89 -5.11 12.79
N GLU A 31 -26.04 -4.44 12.86
CA GLU A 31 -26.34 -3.51 13.96
C GLU A 31 -26.55 -4.25 15.29
N LEU A 32 -25.84 -3.78 16.32
CA LEU A 32 -25.90 -4.25 17.71
C LEU A 32 -26.12 -3.07 18.65
N ILE A 33 -27.05 -3.22 19.58
CA ILE A 33 -27.36 -2.19 20.57
C ILE A 33 -26.99 -2.71 21.96
N PHE A 34 -26.19 -1.94 22.68
CA PHE A 34 -25.79 -2.22 24.05
C PHE A 34 -26.61 -1.33 24.98
N THR A 35 -27.18 -1.91 26.03
CA THR A 35 -27.94 -1.12 27.01
C THR A 35 -27.04 -0.39 28.02
N ASP A 36 -25.77 -0.79 28.11
CA ASP A 36 -24.79 -0.25 29.05
C ASP A 36 -23.38 -0.28 28.45
N ASP A 37 -22.59 0.77 28.67
CA ASP A 37 -21.22 0.88 28.16
C ASP A 37 -20.27 -0.15 28.79
N SER A 38 -20.48 -0.52 30.05
CA SER A 38 -19.70 -1.55 30.74
C SER A 38 -19.92 -2.92 30.13
N GLU A 39 -21.14 -3.19 29.66
CA GLU A 39 -21.48 -4.45 29.00
C GLU A 39 -20.95 -4.51 27.57
N LYS A 40 -20.95 -3.37 26.86
CA LYS A 40 -20.22 -3.23 25.60
C LYS A 40 -18.75 -3.57 25.81
N GLN A 41 -18.12 -3.02 26.84
CA GLN A 41 -16.72 -3.28 27.15
C GLN A 41 -16.46 -4.76 27.44
N ALA A 42 -17.28 -5.39 28.29
CA ALA A 42 -17.17 -6.81 28.62
C ALA A 42 -17.41 -7.73 27.40
N PHE A 43 -18.27 -7.34 26.47
CA PHE A 43 -18.48 -8.06 25.22
C PHE A 43 -17.25 -7.99 24.31
N ILE A 44 -16.67 -6.79 24.12
CA ILE A 44 -15.44 -6.61 23.35
C ILE A 44 -14.27 -7.38 23.97
N GLU A 45 -14.12 -7.36 25.30
CA GLU A 45 -13.10 -8.15 26.01
C GLU A 45 -13.30 -9.68 25.84
N SER A 46 -14.54 -10.13 25.68
CA SER A 46 -14.84 -11.54 25.38
C SER A 46 -14.52 -11.96 23.94
N LEU A 47 -14.24 -11.00 23.04
CA LEU A 47 -13.73 -11.25 21.69
C LEU A 47 -12.21 -11.38 21.68
N THR A 48 -11.52 -10.74 22.64
CA THR A 48 -10.05 -10.69 22.70
C THR A 48 -9.41 -11.84 23.48
N THR A 49 -10.20 -12.66 24.19
CA THR A 49 -9.71 -13.64 25.19
C THR A 49 -9.33 -15.03 24.64
N HIS A 50 -9.19 -15.24 23.32
CA HIS A 50 -8.78 -16.53 22.75
C HIS A 50 -7.62 -16.45 21.74
N ASP A 51 -6.76 -15.44 21.83
CA ASP A 51 -5.40 -15.57 21.30
C ASP A 51 -4.45 -14.67 22.07
N GLU A 52 -3.25 -15.19 22.29
CA GLU A 52 -2.26 -14.79 23.28
C GLU A 52 -1.93 -13.28 23.35
N ALA A 53 -1.75 -12.80 24.58
CA ALA A 53 -0.99 -11.62 25.01
C ALA A 53 -0.73 -10.53 23.94
N LYS A 54 -1.72 -9.68 23.69
CA LYS A 54 -1.51 -8.36 23.07
C LYS A 54 -1.84 -7.27 24.07
N ASP A 55 -0.81 -6.50 24.41
CA ASP A 55 -0.83 -5.27 25.21
C ASP A 55 -2.05 -4.38 24.85
N PRO A 56 -2.90 -3.99 25.81
CA PRO A 56 -4.13 -3.23 25.56
C PRO A 56 -3.91 -1.79 25.08
N LEU A 57 -2.67 -1.35 24.86
CA LEU A 57 -2.36 -0.10 24.16
C LEU A 57 -2.26 -0.24 22.63
N GLN A 58 -2.48 -1.43 22.07
CA GLN A 58 -2.65 -1.57 20.62
C GLN A 58 -4.13 -1.46 20.26
N GLU A 59 -4.59 -0.20 20.19
CA GLU A 59 -5.70 0.17 19.30
C GLU A 59 -5.53 -0.60 17.98
N GLU A 60 -6.61 -1.16 17.45
CA GLU A 60 -6.66 -1.59 16.05
C GLU A 60 -6.27 -0.39 15.20
N GLN A 61 -4.97 -0.32 14.89
CA GLN A 61 -4.42 0.79 14.16
C GLN A 61 -5.08 0.71 12.78
N PRO A 62 -5.93 1.70 12.39
CA PRO A 62 -6.43 1.74 11.03
C PRO A 62 -5.22 1.61 10.11
N LYS A 63 -5.31 0.92 8.97
CA LYS A 63 -4.16 0.72 8.05
C LYS A 63 -3.33 1.99 7.78
N SER A 64 -3.94 3.17 7.96
CA SER A 64 -3.24 4.46 7.97
C SER A 64 -2.16 4.60 9.07
N SER A 65 -2.29 4.00 10.24
CA SER A 65 -1.41 4.28 11.39
C SER A 65 -0.04 3.62 11.35
N LYS A 66 0.14 2.37 10.87
CA LYS A 66 1.51 1.82 10.69
C LYS A 66 2.29 2.66 9.68
N MET A 67 1.68 2.93 8.52
CA MET A 67 2.29 3.77 7.48
C MET A 67 2.51 5.21 7.98
N ASN A 68 1.55 5.81 8.70
CA ASN A 68 1.70 7.14 9.29
C ASN A 68 2.83 7.19 10.33
N ARG A 69 3.00 6.14 11.13
CA ARG A 69 4.12 6.03 12.07
C ARG A 69 5.44 5.90 11.33
N LEU A 70 5.49 5.08 10.28
CA LEU A 70 6.67 4.94 9.43
C LEU A 70 7.05 6.27 8.79
N MET A 71 6.10 7.00 8.21
CA MET A 71 6.31 8.35 7.64
C MET A 71 6.84 9.36 8.66
N ARG A 72 6.49 9.23 9.93
CA ARG A 72 7.01 10.10 11.01
C ARG A 72 8.43 9.73 11.42
N ILE A 73 8.84 8.47 11.25
CA ILE A 73 10.16 7.96 11.66
C ILE A 73 11.17 8.07 10.51
N MET A 74 10.74 7.91 9.26
CA MET A 74 11.61 7.91 8.08
C MET A 74 12.59 9.09 7.96
N PRO A 75 12.20 10.35 8.25
CA PRO A 75 13.15 11.47 8.21
C PRO A 75 14.34 11.35 9.18
N PHE A 76 14.27 10.42 10.13
CA PHE A 76 15.30 10.19 11.16
C PHE A 76 16.07 8.89 10.95
N LEU A 77 15.72 8.10 9.93
CA LEU A 77 16.46 6.90 9.52
C LEU A 77 17.65 7.30 8.66
N ASP A 78 18.70 6.48 8.68
CA ASP A 78 19.82 6.64 7.74
C ASP A 78 19.56 5.92 6.41
N ASP A 79 20.43 6.14 5.44
CA ASP A 79 20.27 5.58 4.09
C ASP A 79 20.28 4.04 4.10
N GLU A 80 21.03 3.42 5.02
CA GLU A 80 21.12 1.95 5.14
C GLU A 80 19.81 1.36 5.68
N ASP A 81 19.20 1.99 6.71
CA ASP A 81 17.88 1.61 7.22
C ASP A 81 16.79 1.67 6.13
N ILE A 82 16.85 2.70 5.29
CA ILE A 82 15.93 2.91 4.17
C ILE A 82 16.17 1.89 3.05
N HIS A 83 17.43 1.60 2.75
CA HIS A 83 17.84 0.57 1.78
C HIS A 83 17.32 -0.82 2.18
N ASP A 84 17.51 -1.19 3.45
CA ASP A 84 17.03 -2.45 4.02
C ASP A 84 15.50 -2.56 3.97
N LEU A 85 14.80 -1.45 4.18
CA LEU A 85 13.35 -1.39 4.03
C LEU A 85 12.95 -1.66 2.58
N LEU A 86 13.61 -1.01 1.63
CA LEU A 86 13.38 -1.20 0.20
C LEU A 86 13.60 -2.66 -0.19
N ASP A 87 14.69 -3.29 0.25
CA ASP A 87 14.98 -4.70 -0.04
C ASP A 87 13.89 -5.64 0.45
N LYS A 88 13.34 -5.39 1.65
CA LYS A 88 12.23 -6.17 2.19
C LYS A 88 10.95 -5.98 1.38
N VAL A 89 10.65 -4.74 0.97
CA VAL A 89 9.48 -4.45 0.10
C VAL A 89 9.63 -5.13 -1.26
N ILE A 90 10.81 -5.00 -1.86
CA ILE A 90 11.16 -5.56 -3.16
C ILE A 90 11.15 -7.11 -3.17
N SER A 91 11.47 -7.73 -2.03
CA SER A 91 11.49 -9.19 -1.88
C SER A 91 10.12 -9.77 -1.52
N ASP A 92 9.06 -8.97 -1.55
CA ASP A 92 7.69 -9.35 -1.15
C ASP A 92 7.62 -9.95 0.28
N ASP A 93 8.41 -9.43 1.21
CA ASP A 93 8.38 -9.85 2.61
C ASP A 93 6.99 -9.59 3.23
N HIS A 94 6.44 -10.58 3.93
CA HIS A 94 5.11 -10.46 4.54
C HIS A 94 5.00 -9.30 5.53
N ALA A 95 6.09 -8.94 6.22
CA ALA A 95 6.13 -7.84 7.19
C ALA A 95 6.03 -6.45 6.56
N THR A 96 6.33 -6.33 5.26
CA THR A 96 6.29 -5.07 4.48
C THR A 96 5.19 -5.07 3.41
N SER A 97 4.37 -6.11 3.35
CA SER A 97 3.29 -6.25 2.36
C SER A 97 2.22 -5.16 2.38
N ASP A 98 2.13 -4.39 3.47
CA ASP A 98 1.22 -3.27 3.68
C ASP A 98 1.87 -1.89 3.48
N ILE A 99 3.15 -1.84 3.09
CA ILE A 99 3.88 -0.60 2.85
C ILE A 99 3.60 -0.11 1.43
N ASP A 100 3.11 1.12 1.34
CA ASP A 100 3.00 1.82 0.06
C ASP A 100 4.36 2.40 -0.33
N LEU A 101 4.99 1.81 -1.33
CA LEU A 101 6.31 2.23 -1.80
C LEU A 101 6.32 3.67 -2.33
N MET A 102 5.19 4.16 -2.84
CA MET A 102 5.08 5.55 -3.31
C MET A 102 5.31 6.57 -2.19
N MET A 103 4.96 6.19 -0.96
CA MET A 103 5.17 7.02 0.22
C MET A 103 6.62 6.96 0.71
N VAL A 104 7.35 5.91 0.33
CA VAL A 104 8.77 5.73 0.68
C VAL A 104 9.70 6.47 -0.28
N MET A 105 9.30 6.63 -1.55
CA MET A 105 10.08 7.28 -2.61
C MET A 105 10.82 8.58 -2.22
N PRO A 106 10.22 9.54 -1.49
CA PRO A 106 10.91 10.80 -1.16
C PRO A 106 12.12 10.64 -0.24
N PHE A 107 12.30 9.46 0.36
CA PHE A 107 13.37 9.14 1.30
C PHE A 107 14.42 8.21 0.69
N LEU A 108 14.15 7.63 -0.48
CA LEU A 108 15.10 6.80 -1.18
C LEU A 108 16.21 7.66 -1.78
N ASN A 109 17.44 7.15 -1.76
CA ASN A 109 18.54 7.78 -2.45
C ASN A 109 18.50 7.47 -3.97
N GLN A 110 19.45 8.04 -4.71
CA GLN A 110 19.50 7.86 -6.17
C GLN A 110 19.76 6.41 -6.59
N GLU A 111 20.62 5.68 -5.85
CA GLU A 111 20.95 4.29 -6.14
C GLU A 111 19.74 3.37 -5.93
N ASP A 112 18.99 3.60 -4.85
CA ASP A 112 17.77 2.87 -4.51
C ASP A 112 16.68 3.05 -5.56
N THR A 113 16.45 4.28 -6.00
CA THR A 113 15.44 4.60 -7.01
C THR A 113 15.82 4.02 -8.37
N ASP A 114 17.09 4.10 -8.76
CA ASP A 114 17.62 3.49 -9.99
C ASP A 114 17.46 1.97 -9.96
N ARG A 115 17.81 1.32 -8.84
CA ARG A 115 17.66 -0.12 -8.65
C ARG A 115 16.19 -0.55 -8.72
N LEU A 116 15.30 0.21 -8.06
CA LEU A 116 13.87 -0.02 -8.09
C LEU A 116 13.33 0.06 -9.52
N PHE A 117 13.73 1.10 -10.26
CA PHE A 117 13.32 1.32 -11.64
C PHE A 117 13.77 0.18 -12.56
N GLU A 118 15.03 -0.25 -12.46
CA GLU A 118 15.54 -1.41 -13.19
C GLU A 118 14.75 -2.69 -12.88
N LYS A 119 14.37 -2.88 -11.62
CA LYS A 119 13.61 -4.06 -11.22
C LYS A 119 12.19 -4.04 -11.79
N VAL A 120 11.52 -2.89 -11.78
CA VAL A 120 10.19 -2.71 -12.41
C VAL A 120 10.26 -3.04 -13.91
N LEU A 121 11.32 -2.60 -14.60
CA LEU A 121 11.53 -2.89 -16.02
C LEU A 121 11.73 -4.38 -16.33
N LYS A 122 12.50 -5.09 -15.50
CA LYS A 122 12.85 -6.50 -15.74
C LYS A 122 11.72 -7.47 -15.37
N GLU A 123 11.05 -7.21 -14.25
CA GLU A 123 10.13 -8.17 -13.65
C GLU A 123 8.65 -7.82 -13.88
N ASN A 124 8.38 -6.70 -14.57
CA ASN A 124 7.03 -6.19 -14.83
C ASN A 124 6.19 -6.17 -13.53
N HIS A 125 6.80 -5.64 -12.47
CA HIS A 125 6.28 -5.71 -11.11
C HIS A 125 4.93 -4.99 -11.02
N SER A 126 3.83 -5.75 -11.01
CA SER A 126 2.44 -5.25 -11.07
C SER A 126 2.04 -4.23 -10.00
N LYS A 127 2.84 -4.08 -8.94
CA LYS A 127 2.57 -3.17 -7.82
C LYS A 127 3.07 -1.76 -8.04
N ILE A 128 4.00 -1.54 -8.98
CA ILE A 128 4.70 -0.26 -9.14
C ILE A 128 4.64 0.18 -10.58
N ASN A 129 4.05 1.36 -10.82
CA ASN A 129 4.03 1.98 -12.14
C ASN A 129 5.40 2.62 -12.41
N LEU A 130 6.01 2.26 -13.55
CA LEU A 130 7.28 2.81 -14.02
C LEU A 130 7.29 4.35 -14.05
N VAL A 131 6.20 4.96 -14.51
CA VAL A 131 6.03 6.42 -14.61
C VAL A 131 6.03 7.08 -13.23
N ALA A 132 5.54 6.39 -12.20
CA ALA A 132 5.49 6.93 -10.85
C ALA A 132 6.89 7.06 -10.20
N VAL A 133 7.85 6.25 -10.66
CA VAL A 133 9.24 6.24 -10.18
C VAL A 133 10.11 7.24 -10.97
N ALA A 134 9.70 7.56 -12.21
CA ALA A 134 10.42 8.43 -13.14
C ALA A 134 10.93 9.79 -12.58
N PRO A 135 10.20 10.51 -11.70
CA PRO A 135 10.68 11.79 -11.16
C PRO A 135 11.91 11.70 -10.25
N PHE A 136 12.27 10.49 -9.80
CA PHE A 136 13.29 10.28 -8.76
C PHE A 136 14.52 9.52 -9.28
N VAL A 137 14.45 8.97 -10.48
CA VAL A 137 15.53 8.16 -11.08
C VAL A 137 16.52 9.03 -11.83
N SER A 138 17.71 8.49 -12.05
CA SER A 138 18.76 9.19 -12.76
C SER A 138 18.46 9.26 -14.26
N GLU A 139 19.04 10.27 -14.90
CA GLU A 139 18.98 10.41 -16.37
C GLU A 139 19.52 9.15 -17.06
N ALA A 140 20.55 8.51 -16.49
CA ALA A 140 21.12 7.28 -17.03
C ALA A 140 20.12 6.12 -17.05
N SER A 141 19.35 5.94 -15.96
CA SER A 141 18.28 4.93 -15.88
C SER A 141 17.17 5.21 -16.89
N LEU A 142 16.78 6.48 -17.06
CA LEU A 142 15.78 6.88 -18.05
C LEU A 142 16.27 6.66 -19.48
N SER A 143 17.53 6.98 -19.79
CA SER A 143 18.14 6.70 -21.09
C SER A 143 18.18 5.19 -21.38
N LEU A 144 18.42 4.34 -20.37
CA LEU A 144 18.40 2.88 -20.53
C LEU A 144 17.02 2.38 -21.00
N VAL A 145 15.93 2.93 -20.48
CA VAL A 145 14.57 2.58 -20.95
C VAL A 145 14.37 2.93 -22.41
N VAL A 146 14.87 4.09 -22.82
CA VAL A 146 14.83 4.53 -24.22
C VAL A 146 15.63 3.60 -25.11
N ASP A 147 16.81 3.16 -24.67
CA ASP A 147 17.63 2.18 -25.39
C ASP A 147 16.85 0.86 -25.57
N LEU A 148 16.29 0.33 -24.49
CA LEU A 148 15.53 -0.92 -24.51
C LEU A 148 14.27 -0.82 -25.39
N TYR A 149 13.62 0.33 -25.42
CA TYR A 149 12.45 0.57 -26.26
C TYR A 149 12.81 0.61 -27.75
N ILE A 150 13.84 1.39 -28.11
CA ILE A 150 14.34 1.49 -29.49
C ILE A 150 14.85 0.13 -30.01
N GLU A 151 15.46 -0.68 -29.14
CA GLU A 151 15.90 -2.05 -29.46
C GLU A 151 14.74 -3.05 -29.55
N GLY A 152 13.50 -2.64 -29.27
CA GLY A 152 12.31 -3.50 -29.29
C GLY A 152 12.28 -4.54 -28.16
N LYS A 153 13.10 -4.37 -27.12
CA LYS A 153 13.16 -5.28 -25.96
C LYS A 153 12.03 -5.05 -24.97
N ILE A 154 11.48 -3.84 -24.94
CA ILE A 154 10.29 -3.51 -24.15
C ILE A 154 9.21 -2.93 -25.07
N GLN A 155 7.96 -3.34 -24.84
CA GLN A 155 6.78 -2.71 -25.41
C GLN A 155 6.15 -1.87 -24.31
N SER A 156 6.78 -0.73 -23.99
CA SER A 156 6.24 0.13 -22.94
C SER A 156 5.07 0.93 -23.53
N LYS A 157 3.84 0.57 -23.13
CA LYS A 157 2.62 1.34 -23.40
C LYS A 157 2.69 2.75 -22.80
N ASP A 158 3.59 2.94 -21.84
CA ASP A 158 3.71 4.13 -21.04
C ASP A 158 4.92 4.99 -21.47
N MET A 159 5.56 4.70 -22.61
CA MET A 159 6.70 5.51 -23.10
C MET A 159 6.35 6.98 -23.26
N ASP A 160 5.16 7.27 -23.78
CA ASP A 160 4.69 8.65 -23.98
C ASP A 160 4.56 9.39 -22.64
N GLU A 161 4.24 8.67 -21.56
CA GLU A 161 4.11 9.23 -20.22
C GLU A 161 5.49 9.56 -19.60
N LEU A 162 6.57 8.97 -20.12
CA LEU A 162 7.93 9.25 -19.65
C LEU A 162 8.54 10.52 -20.26
N TYR A 163 8.00 11.06 -21.36
CA TYR A 163 8.55 12.24 -22.05
C TYR A 163 8.87 13.45 -21.15
N PRO A 164 8.06 13.79 -20.13
CA PRO A 164 8.35 14.91 -19.25
C PRO A 164 9.64 14.74 -18.42
N PHE A 165 10.10 13.50 -18.23
CA PHE A 165 11.27 13.16 -17.41
C PHE A 165 12.52 12.92 -18.26
N LEU A 166 12.38 12.68 -19.56
CA LEU A 166 13.48 12.39 -20.46
C LEU A 166 14.31 13.64 -20.80
N SER A 167 15.59 13.42 -21.05
CA SER A 167 16.47 14.43 -21.62
C SER A 167 16.03 14.82 -23.04
N SER A 168 16.33 16.05 -23.47
CA SER A 168 16.07 16.46 -24.86
C SER A 168 16.77 15.57 -25.89
N LYS A 169 17.92 14.97 -25.50
CA LYS A 169 18.65 14.02 -26.33
C LYS A 169 17.83 12.75 -26.54
N ASP A 170 17.25 12.20 -25.48
CA ASP A 170 16.48 10.96 -25.55
C ASP A 170 15.12 11.14 -26.23
N VAL A 171 14.44 12.27 -25.98
CA VAL A 171 13.23 12.63 -26.73
C VAL A 171 13.51 12.71 -28.24
N LYS A 172 14.64 13.30 -28.63
CA LYS A 172 15.05 13.37 -30.04
C LYS A 172 15.28 11.97 -30.64
N ARG A 173 15.92 11.07 -29.89
CA ARG A 173 16.16 9.68 -30.33
C ARG A 173 14.85 8.92 -30.54
N LEU A 174 13.88 9.09 -29.63
CA LEU A 174 12.55 8.51 -29.78
C LEU A 174 11.82 9.07 -30.98
N PHE A 175 11.88 10.39 -31.21
CA PHE A 175 11.30 11.02 -32.39
C PHE A 175 11.87 10.45 -33.70
N GLU A 176 13.20 10.31 -33.81
CA GLU A 176 13.85 9.70 -34.97
C GLU A 176 13.40 8.25 -35.16
N HIS A 177 13.34 7.47 -34.07
CA HIS A 177 12.87 6.08 -34.12
C HIS A 177 11.42 5.94 -34.61
N VAL A 178 10.50 6.80 -34.16
CA VAL A 178 9.09 6.78 -34.59
C VAL A 178 8.97 7.09 -36.09
N LEU A 179 9.71 8.09 -36.59
CA LEU A 179 9.70 8.41 -38.03
C LEU A 179 10.23 7.29 -38.93
N GLU A 180 11.12 6.44 -38.42
CA GLU A 180 11.71 5.34 -39.17
C GLU A 180 10.86 4.05 -39.14
N ASN A 181 10.00 3.89 -38.14
CA ASN A 181 9.27 2.64 -37.88
C ASN A 181 7.73 2.76 -37.97
N GLU A 182 7.18 3.95 -38.24
CA GLU A 182 5.80 4.16 -38.74
C GLU A 182 5.73 4.25 -40.27
#